data_AF-A0A851I7B8-F1
#
_entry.id   AF-A0A851I7B8-F1
#
_cell.length_a   1.000
_cell.length_b   1.000
_cell.length_c   1.000
_cell.angle_alpha   90.00
_cell.angle_beta   90.00
_cell.angle_gamma   90.00
#
_symmetry.space_group_name_H-M   'P 1'
#
loop_
_entity.id
_entity.type
_entity.pdbx_description
1 polymer ?
#
loop_
_entity_poly.entity_id
_entity_poly.type
_entity_poly.pdbx_seq_one_letter_code
_entity_poly.pdbx_strand_id
1 'polypeptide(L)'
;MKPKFLILMLLIFSFSIIYAANGDEEFKKGNSYIDEKKYNEAEKYLLEALKKGNTQAYNALGYLYSVQGKFEKAEYYLLKDLENTRDEKLKERMKINLAYIYIKQNKEKEAEKLLRSIKNNDATVFNTLGILYYNNQNYKKAIEYYKKALDKGNDISISNLVISYSEIEEANDEIRELVNKEYKRGNIYAYGFYGIAKIYDEGAEEGKKICELGIKKGDPNSYLCMSVFYEKKGNKIKSKELFEKYKVEMGKLEDKLEKNEK
;
A
#
# COMPACT_ATOMS: atom_id res chain seq x y z
N MET A 1 -55.37 -33.32 48.91
CA MET A 1 -55.81 -33.26 47.49
C MET A 1 -54.81 -32.45 46.68
N LYS A 2 -54.76 -32.64 45.35
CA LYS A 2 -54.13 -31.73 44.36
C LYS A 2 -55.01 -30.46 44.16
N PRO A 3 -54.65 -29.47 43.31
CA PRO A 3 -53.39 -29.15 42.62
C PRO A 3 -52.81 -27.82 43.19
N LYS A 4 -52.01 -26.93 42.55
CA LYS A 4 -51.50 -26.68 41.18
C LYS A 4 -50.05 -26.14 41.22
N PHE A 5 -49.38 -26.15 40.07
CA PHE A 5 -48.26 -25.25 39.73
C PHE A 5 -48.75 -23.80 39.58
N LEU A 6 -47.90 -22.79 39.81
CA LEU A 6 -47.77 -21.61 38.92
C LEU A 6 -46.46 -20.81 39.17
N ILE A 7 -45.86 -20.32 38.08
CA ILE A 7 -44.81 -19.26 38.00
C ILE A 7 -43.51 -19.47 38.81
N LEU A 8 -42.80 -20.56 38.53
CA LEU A 8 -41.31 -20.55 38.56
C LEU A 8 -40.82 -19.95 37.22
N MET A 9 -41.04 -18.65 36.96
CA MET A 9 -40.82 -18.10 35.60
C MET A 9 -40.52 -16.58 35.51
N LEU A 10 -39.80 -16.00 36.48
CA LEU A 10 -39.40 -14.57 36.44
C LEU A 10 -37.92 -14.29 36.81
N LEU A 11 -37.04 -15.30 36.68
CA LEU A 11 -35.58 -15.15 36.85
C LEU A 11 -34.76 -15.70 35.67
N ILE A 12 -35.36 -15.64 34.47
CA ILE A 12 -34.70 -15.92 33.19
C ILE A 12 -35.13 -14.79 32.25
N PHE A 13 -34.22 -14.21 31.46
CA PHE A 13 -34.36 -12.97 30.64
C PHE A 13 -34.17 -11.59 31.31
N SER A 14 -33.31 -11.48 32.33
CA SER A 14 -32.60 -10.21 32.62
C SER A 14 -31.08 -10.36 32.68
N PHE A 15 -30.56 -11.58 32.86
CA PHE A 15 -29.25 -11.98 32.34
C PHE A 15 -29.29 -12.17 30.81
N SER A 16 -29.80 -11.17 30.10
CA SER A 16 -29.20 -10.83 28.81
C SER A 16 -27.74 -10.47 29.12
N ILE A 17 -26.83 -11.41 28.89
CA ILE A 17 -25.39 -11.17 29.05
C ILE A 17 -25.08 -9.87 28.32
N ILE A 18 -24.49 -8.91 29.04
CA ILE A 18 -23.98 -7.68 28.43
C ILE A 18 -22.70 -8.06 27.69
N TYR A 19 -22.89 -8.73 26.56
CA TYR A 19 -22.11 -8.47 25.37
C TYR A 19 -22.33 -6.98 25.09
N ALA A 20 -21.49 -6.15 25.72
CA ALA A 20 -21.27 -4.80 25.27
C ALA A 20 -20.82 -4.96 23.82
N ALA A 21 -21.72 -4.67 22.89
CA ALA A 21 -21.47 -4.84 21.47
C ALA A 21 -20.38 -3.83 21.12
N ASN A 22 -19.13 -4.29 21.18
CA ASN A 22 -17.93 -3.47 21.22
C ASN A 22 -17.53 -2.92 19.84
N GLY A 23 -18.23 -3.34 18.80
CA GLY A 23 -18.04 -2.91 17.42
C GLY A 23 -17.21 -3.87 16.56
N ASP A 24 -16.71 -4.98 17.12
CA ASP A 24 -15.79 -5.89 16.40
C ASP A 24 -16.44 -6.59 15.20
N GLU A 25 -17.73 -6.93 15.27
CA GLU A 25 -18.46 -7.54 14.15
C GLU A 25 -18.68 -6.53 13.03
N GLU A 26 -19.09 -5.31 13.38
CA GLU A 26 -19.21 -4.19 12.45
C GLU A 26 -17.87 -3.80 11.83
N PHE A 27 -16.77 -3.80 12.61
CA PHE A 27 -15.43 -3.51 12.13
C PHE A 27 -14.94 -4.56 11.13
N LYS A 28 -15.20 -5.85 11.39
CA LYS A 28 -14.89 -6.96 10.46
C LYS A 28 -15.72 -6.85 9.18
N LYS A 29 -17.03 -6.60 9.28
CA LYS A 29 -17.89 -6.35 8.10
C LYS A 29 -17.42 -5.15 7.29
N GLY A 30 -17.11 -4.04 7.95
CA GLY A 30 -16.58 -2.84 7.34
C GLY A 30 -15.30 -3.09 6.52
N ASN A 31 -14.34 -3.84 7.08
CA ASN A 31 -13.14 -4.23 6.35
C ASN A 31 -13.41 -5.19 5.18
N SER A 32 -14.33 -6.16 5.32
CA SER A 32 -14.76 -7.00 4.17
C SER A 32 -15.31 -6.15 3.02
N TYR A 33 -16.17 -5.17 3.33
CA TYR A 33 -16.71 -4.26 2.32
C TYR A 33 -15.66 -3.32 1.72
N ILE A 34 -14.61 -2.94 2.45
CA ILE A 34 -13.43 -2.28 1.87
C ILE A 34 -12.75 -3.20 0.84
N ASP A 35 -12.52 -4.46 1.18
CA ASP A 35 -11.84 -5.40 0.30
C ASP A 35 -12.67 -5.77 -0.94
N GLU A 36 -13.99 -5.79 -0.82
CA GLU A 36 -14.96 -5.90 -1.92
C GLU A 36 -15.17 -4.58 -2.71
N LYS A 37 -14.48 -3.49 -2.34
CA LYS A 37 -14.64 -2.11 -2.87
C LYS A 37 -16.07 -1.54 -2.79
N LYS A 38 -16.88 -2.06 -1.87
CA LYS A 38 -18.25 -1.64 -1.53
C LYS A 38 -18.22 -0.53 -0.49
N TYR A 39 -17.75 0.64 -0.92
CA TYR A 39 -17.32 1.69 -0.01
C TYR A 39 -18.44 2.33 0.83
N ASN A 40 -19.69 2.34 0.36
CA ASN A 40 -20.81 2.93 1.11
C ASN A 40 -21.25 2.02 2.27
N GLU A 41 -21.23 0.71 2.04
CA GLU A 41 -21.45 -0.34 3.02
C GLU A 41 -20.32 -0.34 4.05
N ALA A 42 -19.07 -0.19 3.61
CA ALA A 42 -17.92 -0.01 4.50
C ALA A 42 -18.08 1.23 5.41
N GLU A 43 -18.42 2.40 4.84
CA GLU A 43 -18.65 3.66 5.60
C GLU A 43 -19.74 3.44 6.66
N LYS A 44 -20.86 2.81 6.28
CA LYS A 44 -21.97 2.46 7.19
C LYS A 44 -21.52 1.57 8.35
N TYR A 45 -20.85 0.46 8.08
CA TYR A 45 -20.48 -0.50 9.13
C TYR A 45 -19.37 0.04 10.04
N LEU A 46 -18.37 0.74 9.51
CA LEU A 46 -17.32 1.31 10.35
C LEU A 46 -17.82 2.47 11.24
N LEU A 47 -18.78 3.27 10.76
CA LEU A 47 -19.44 4.27 11.60
C LEU A 47 -20.28 3.62 12.72
N GLU A 48 -20.88 2.45 12.47
CA GLU A 48 -21.58 1.68 13.52
C GLU A 48 -20.60 1.07 14.53
N ALA A 49 -19.44 0.59 14.08
CA ALA A 49 -18.35 0.11 14.94
C ALA A 49 -17.85 1.21 15.89
N LEU A 50 -17.71 2.46 15.40
CA LEU A 50 -17.35 3.62 16.24
C LEU A 50 -18.40 3.93 17.31
N LYS A 51 -19.70 3.95 16.98
CA LYS A 51 -20.79 4.13 17.98
C LYS A 51 -20.75 3.07 19.08
N LYS A 52 -20.32 1.86 18.71
CA LYS A 52 -20.17 0.68 19.55
C LYS A 52 -18.86 0.64 20.35
N GLY A 53 -17.93 1.57 20.09
CA GLY A 53 -16.71 1.75 20.87
C GLY A 53 -15.45 1.11 20.26
N ASN A 54 -15.50 0.46 19.10
CA ASN A 54 -14.29 -0.03 18.43
C ASN A 54 -13.58 1.14 17.78
N THR A 55 -12.57 1.69 18.45
CA THR A 55 -11.77 2.82 17.96
C THR A 55 -10.87 2.46 16.79
N GLN A 56 -10.60 1.19 16.51
CA GLN A 56 -9.82 0.76 15.33
C GLN A 56 -10.54 1.12 14.02
N ALA A 57 -11.85 1.32 14.07
CA ALA A 57 -12.63 1.84 12.95
C ALA A 57 -12.24 3.27 12.53
N TYR A 58 -11.54 4.05 13.37
CA TYR A 58 -10.95 5.33 12.95
C TYR A 58 -9.89 5.12 11.85
N ASN A 59 -8.94 4.21 12.05
CA ASN A 59 -7.94 3.83 11.04
C ASN A 59 -8.60 3.40 9.71
N ALA A 60 -9.56 2.47 9.80
CA ALA A 60 -10.22 1.90 8.63
C ALA A 60 -11.08 2.94 7.87
N LEU A 61 -11.70 3.91 8.55
CA LEU A 61 -12.37 5.04 7.92
C LEU A 61 -11.35 5.99 7.28
N GLY A 62 -10.21 6.25 7.93
CA GLY A 62 -9.09 6.99 7.34
C GLY A 62 -8.65 6.40 6.00
N TYR A 63 -8.41 5.08 5.98
CA TYR A 63 -8.07 4.34 4.76
C TYR A 63 -9.20 4.38 3.70
N LEU A 64 -10.45 4.14 4.10
CA LEU A 64 -11.61 4.16 3.21
C LEU A 64 -11.76 5.51 2.48
N TYR A 65 -11.57 6.62 3.19
CA TYR A 65 -11.64 7.94 2.57
C TYR A 65 -10.40 8.26 1.72
N SER A 66 -9.23 7.71 2.05
CA SER A 66 -8.02 7.79 1.22
C SER A 66 -8.23 7.17 -0.16
N VAL A 67 -8.71 5.92 -0.22
CA VAL A 67 -8.97 5.23 -1.51
C VAL A 67 -10.14 5.82 -2.31
N GLN A 68 -10.96 6.66 -1.67
CA GLN A 68 -11.99 7.47 -2.34
C GLN A 68 -11.50 8.87 -2.77
N GLY A 69 -10.25 9.24 -2.49
CA GLY A 69 -9.71 10.59 -2.76
C GLY A 69 -10.28 11.70 -1.87
N LYS A 70 -10.99 11.36 -0.78
CA LYS A 70 -11.64 12.30 0.14
C LYS A 70 -10.68 12.66 1.27
N PHE A 71 -9.54 13.26 0.93
CA PHE A 71 -8.38 13.36 1.81
C PHE A 71 -8.63 14.14 3.11
N GLU A 72 -9.52 15.14 3.12
CA GLU A 72 -9.91 15.90 4.32
C GLU A 72 -10.67 15.04 5.33
N LYS A 73 -11.52 14.11 4.83
CA LYS A 73 -12.12 13.09 5.69
C LYS A 73 -11.05 12.11 6.17
N ALA A 74 -10.15 11.65 5.31
CA ALA A 74 -9.07 10.72 5.70
C ALA A 74 -8.20 11.29 6.83
N GLU A 75 -7.78 12.55 6.71
CA GLU A 75 -7.08 13.34 7.73
C GLU A 75 -7.86 13.37 9.06
N TYR A 76 -9.14 13.75 9.04
CA TYR A 76 -9.98 13.81 10.24
C TYR A 76 -10.04 12.46 10.98
N TYR A 77 -10.27 11.36 10.26
CA TYR A 77 -10.37 10.03 10.88
C TYR A 77 -9.00 9.52 11.39
N LEU A 78 -7.89 9.78 10.68
CA LEU A 78 -6.53 9.42 11.15
C LEU A 78 -6.04 10.27 12.33
N LEU A 79 -6.46 11.53 12.44
CA LEU A 79 -6.19 12.35 13.64
C LEU A 79 -6.93 11.78 14.86
N LYS A 80 -8.19 11.34 14.70
CA LYS A 80 -8.95 10.68 15.76
C LYS A 80 -8.38 9.30 16.14
N ASP A 81 -7.82 8.59 15.18
CA ASP A 81 -7.08 7.34 15.37
C ASP A 81 -5.85 7.52 16.27
N LEU A 82 -5.06 8.57 15.99
CA LEU A 82 -3.89 8.98 16.79
C LEU A 82 -4.26 9.48 18.20
N GLU A 83 -5.39 10.17 18.36
CA GLU A 83 -5.91 10.59 19.68
C GLU A 83 -6.30 9.41 20.58
N ASN A 84 -6.88 8.34 20.00
CA ASN A 84 -7.41 7.20 20.75
C ASN A 84 -6.37 6.09 20.98
N THR A 85 -5.33 6.02 20.15
CA THR A 85 -4.30 4.98 20.23
C THR A 85 -3.32 5.23 21.38
N ARG A 86 -3.04 4.18 22.16
CA ARG A 86 -2.12 4.25 23.33
C ARG A 86 -0.77 3.62 23.08
N ASP A 87 -0.67 2.67 22.14
CA ASP A 87 0.57 2.00 21.77
C ASP A 87 1.40 2.92 20.84
N GLU A 88 2.63 3.23 21.24
CA GLU A 88 3.50 4.14 20.48
C GLU A 88 3.95 3.58 19.12
N LYS A 89 4.05 2.25 18.97
CA LYS A 89 4.41 1.62 17.70
C LYS A 89 3.23 1.65 16.71
N LEU A 90 2.00 1.50 17.20
CA LEU A 90 0.80 1.75 16.40
C LEU A 90 0.67 3.23 16.03
N LYS A 91 0.99 4.17 16.94
CA LYS A 91 1.07 5.59 16.59
C LYS A 91 2.10 5.88 15.50
N GLU A 92 3.29 5.27 15.54
CA GLU A 92 4.30 5.45 14.48
C GLU A 92 3.75 5.04 13.10
N ARG A 93 3.03 3.91 13.00
CA ARG A 93 2.32 3.52 11.78
C ARG A 93 1.25 4.53 11.36
N MET A 94 0.40 4.96 12.29
CA MET A 94 -0.66 5.94 12.00
C MET A 94 -0.12 7.30 11.54
N LYS A 95 1.07 7.71 12.02
CA LYS A 95 1.79 8.88 11.52
C LYS A 95 2.25 8.73 10.06
N ILE A 96 2.64 7.53 9.62
CA ILE A 96 2.98 7.26 8.22
C ILE A 96 1.72 7.45 7.36
N ASN A 97 0.61 6.82 7.74
CA ASN A 97 -0.66 6.92 7.01
C ASN A 97 -1.12 8.39 6.89
N LEU A 98 -1.06 9.15 7.99
CA LEU A 98 -1.39 10.58 7.99
C LEU A 98 -0.41 11.43 7.15
N ALA A 99 0.89 11.11 7.16
CA ALA A 99 1.85 11.77 6.30
C ALA A 99 1.61 11.49 4.81
N TYR A 100 1.14 10.29 4.44
CA TYR A 100 0.71 9.98 3.08
C TYR A 100 -0.52 10.81 2.67
N ILE A 101 -1.51 11.00 3.54
CA ILE A 101 -2.62 11.95 3.29
C ILE A 101 -2.09 13.37 3.09
N TYR A 102 -1.16 13.84 3.94
CA TYR A 102 -0.54 15.15 3.78
C TYR A 102 0.20 15.29 2.44
N ILE A 103 0.89 14.25 1.95
CA ILE A 103 1.46 14.24 0.59
C ILE A 103 0.37 14.40 -0.47
N LYS A 104 -0.74 13.65 -0.39
CA LYS A 104 -1.85 13.76 -1.37
C LYS A 104 -2.57 15.12 -1.33
N GLN A 105 -2.51 15.82 -0.20
CA GLN A 105 -3.03 17.18 -0.02
C GLN A 105 -2.01 18.29 -0.39
N ASN A 106 -0.78 17.94 -0.78
CA ASN A 106 0.34 18.87 -0.97
C ASN A 106 0.75 19.64 0.31
N LYS A 107 0.46 19.09 1.50
CA LYS A 107 0.94 19.56 2.81
C LYS A 107 2.35 19.02 3.08
N GLU A 108 3.30 19.40 2.22
CA GLU A 108 4.65 18.84 2.17
C GLU A 108 5.43 18.98 3.49
N LYS A 109 5.31 20.14 4.15
CA LYS A 109 6.05 20.47 5.36
C LYS A 109 5.53 19.69 6.56
N GLU A 110 4.22 19.52 6.61
CA GLU A 110 3.50 18.71 7.59
C GLU A 110 3.88 17.23 7.43
N ALA A 111 3.90 16.72 6.19
CA ALA A 111 4.37 15.37 5.87
C ALA A 111 5.83 15.14 6.28
N GLU A 112 6.76 16.01 5.88
CA GLU A 112 8.18 15.86 6.21
C GLU A 112 8.40 15.89 7.74
N LYS A 113 7.78 16.86 8.43
CA LYS A 113 7.86 17.02 9.88
C LYS A 113 7.30 15.80 10.61
N LEU A 114 6.19 15.22 10.12
CA LEU A 114 5.55 14.06 10.72
C LEU A 114 6.40 12.79 10.55
N LEU A 115 6.92 12.55 9.34
CA LEU A 115 7.81 11.42 9.05
C LEU A 115 9.11 11.51 9.85
N ARG A 116 9.73 12.70 9.94
CA ARG A 116 10.92 12.92 10.78
C ARG A 116 10.66 12.84 12.29
N SER A 117 9.40 12.76 12.74
CA SER A 117 9.04 12.54 14.14
C SER A 117 8.99 11.05 14.55
N ILE A 118 9.10 10.14 13.57
CA ILE A 118 9.13 8.70 13.78
C ILE A 118 10.57 8.29 14.08
N LYS A 119 10.78 7.55 15.17
CA LYS A 119 12.12 7.14 15.63
C LYS A 119 12.52 5.79 15.04
N ASN A 120 11.55 4.92 14.77
CA ASN A 120 11.76 3.69 14.03
C ASN A 120 12.09 4.02 12.56
N ASN A 121 13.38 4.16 12.26
CA ASN A 121 13.92 4.40 10.92
C ASN A 121 13.81 3.11 10.06
N ASP A 122 12.57 2.73 9.77
CA ASP A 122 12.22 1.54 9.00
C ASP A 122 12.06 1.81 7.50
N ALA A 123 11.81 0.72 6.77
CA ALA A 123 11.75 0.69 5.32
C ALA A 123 10.51 1.42 4.75
N THR A 124 9.47 1.64 5.57
CA THR A 124 8.26 2.36 5.16
C THR A 124 8.45 3.86 5.33
N VAL A 125 8.97 4.34 6.48
CA VAL A 125 9.25 5.77 6.71
C VAL A 125 10.16 6.34 5.61
N PHE A 126 11.21 5.59 5.24
CA PHE A 126 12.08 6.00 4.14
C PHE A 126 11.38 5.96 2.77
N ASN A 127 10.53 4.98 2.48
CA ASN A 127 9.79 4.95 1.22
C ASN A 127 8.78 6.12 1.12
N THR A 128 8.08 6.47 2.19
CA THR A 128 7.15 7.62 2.21
C THR A 128 7.88 8.97 2.09
N LEU A 129 9.08 9.10 2.67
CA LEU A 129 9.97 10.25 2.43
C LEU A 129 10.45 10.30 0.96
N GLY A 130 10.70 9.15 0.35
CA GLY A 130 10.99 9.04 -1.08
C GLY A 130 9.82 9.53 -1.95
N ILE A 131 8.59 9.12 -1.64
CA ILE A 131 7.37 9.55 -2.33
C ILE A 131 7.15 11.07 -2.20
N LEU A 132 7.34 11.63 -1.00
CA LEU A 132 7.29 13.08 -0.79
C LEU A 132 8.28 13.82 -1.69
N TYR A 133 9.56 13.42 -1.67
CA TYR A 133 10.56 14.10 -2.50
C TYR A 133 10.40 13.85 -4.00
N TYR A 134 9.82 12.71 -4.41
CA TYR A 134 9.48 12.45 -5.81
C TYR A 134 8.39 13.39 -6.31
N ASN A 135 7.28 13.51 -5.57
CA ASN A 135 6.18 14.42 -5.92
C ASN A 135 6.63 15.88 -5.97
N ASN A 136 7.56 16.26 -5.09
CA ASN A 136 8.21 17.57 -5.05
C ASN A 136 9.28 17.77 -6.16
N GLN A 137 9.37 16.87 -7.15
CA GLN A 137 10.37 16.85 -8.23
C GLN A 137 11.84 16.86 -7.75
N ASN A 138 12.08 16.54 -6.47
CA ASN A 138 13.40 16.43 -5.87
C ASN A 138 13.92 15.00 -5.99
N TYR A 139 14.02 14.52 -7.23
CA TYR A 139 14.33 13.14 -7.57
C TYR A 139 15.65 12.65 -6.97
N LYS A 140 16.66 13.53 -6.82
CA LYS A 140 17.94 13.19 -6.17
C LYS A 140 17.79 12.87 -4.69
N LYS A 141 16.91 13.56 -3.95
CA LYS A 141 16.51 13.12 -2.60
C LYS A 141 15.61 11.88 -2.64
N ALA A 142 14.68 11.78 -3.59
CA ALA A 142 13.84 10.59 -3.71
C ALA A 142 14.69 9.31 -3.82
N ILE A 143 15.72 9.32 -4.67
CA ILE A 143 16.74 8.26 -4.81
C ILE A 143 17.44 7.97 -3.47
N GLU A 144 17.89 8.99 -2.74
CA GLU A 144 18.53 8.83 -1.42
C GLU A 144 17.64 8.05 -0.43
N TYR A 145 16.35 8.41 -0.36
CA TYR A 145 15.41 7.78 0.57
C TYR A 145 14.90 6.40 0.07
N TYR A 146 14.70 6.20 -1.23
CA TYR A 146 14.35 4.88 -1.77
C TYR A 146 15.52 3.88 -1.67
N LYS A 147 16.80 4.31 -1.78
CA LYS A 147 17.96 3.45 -1.46
C LYS A 147 17.90 3.00 0.00
N LYS A 148 17.70 3.92 0.95
CA LYS A 148 17.55 3.61 2.38
C LYS A 148 16.37 2.68 2.68
N ALA A 149 15.28 2.80 1.94
CA ALA A 149 14.15 1.88 2.04
C ALA A 149 14.52 0.47 1.55
N LEU A 150 15.18 0.37 0.38
CA LEU A 150 15.63 -0.90 -0.19
C LEU A 150 16.65 -1.62 0.71
N ASP A 151 17.64 -0.90 1.25
CA ASP A 151 18.62 -1.41 2.22
C ASP A 151 17.98 -1.85 3.56
N LYS A 152 16.74 -1.41 3.84
CA LYS A 152 15.91 -1.85 4.97
C LYS A 152 14.94 -2.99 4.62
N GLY A 153 15.02 -3.55 3.41
CA GLY A 153 14.19 -4.67 2.95
C GLY A 153 12.87 -4.27 2.28
N ASN A 154 12.69 -3.00 1.90
CA ASN A 154 11.57 -2.60 1.04
C ASN A 154 11.89 -2.96 -0.42
N ASP A 155 11.68 -4.23 -0.77
CA ASP A 155 11.99 -4.78 -2.10
C ASP A 155 11.35 -4.00 -3.26
N ILE A 156 10.15 -3.40 -3.09
CA ILE A 156 9.52 -2.61 -4.17
C ILE A 156 10.20 -1.25 -4.41
N SER A 157 10.98 -0.72 -3.47
CA SER A 157 11.70 0.54 -3.67
C SER A 157 12.68 0.52 -4.86
N ILE A 158 13.03 -0.66 -5.41
CA ILE A 158 13.74 -0.75 -6.70
C ILE A 158 12.94 -0.17 -7.88
N SER A 159 11.61 -0.35 -7.91
CA SER A 159 10.74 0.25 -8.92
C SER A 159 10.76 1.77 -8.83
N ASN A 160 10.61 2.29 -7.61
CA ASN A 160 10.61 3.72 -7.34
C ASN A 160 11.98 4.36 -7.65
N LEU A 161 13.08 3.62 -7.44
CA LEU A 161 14.42 4.02 -7.87
C LEU A 161 14.51 4.13 -9.39
N VAL A 162 14.19 3.07 -10.15
CA VAL A 162 14.27 3.10 -11.62
C VAL A 162 13.49 4.28 -12.21
N ILE A 163 12.28 4.54 -11.71
CA ILE A 163 11.47 5.70 -12.11
C ILE A 163 12.19 7.01 -11.75
N SER A 164 12.67 7.17 -10.52
CA SER A 164 13.38 8.38 -10.07
C SER A 164 14.69 8.65 -10.84
N TYR A 165 15.37 7.61 -11.33
CA TYR A 165 16.55 7.76 -12.19
C TYR A 165 16.18 8.17 -13.61
N SER A 166 15.06 7.71 -14.18
CA SER A 166 14.62 8.17 -15.50
C SER A 166 14.26 9.66 -15.52
N GLU A 167 13.73 10.19 -14.42
CA GLU A 167 13.33 11.61 -14.29
C GLU A 167 14.51 12.60 -14.19
N ILE A 168 15.75 12.13 -13.97
CA ILE A 168 16.96 12.98 -13.94
C ILE A 168 17.83 12.86 -15.20
N GLU A 169 17.38 12.13 -16.22
CA GLU A 169 18.09 11.75 -17.46
C GLU A 169 19.44 11.04 -17.27
N GLU A 170 19.96 10.93 -16.04
CA GLU A 170 21.12 10.11 -15.67
C GLU A 170 20.77 8.61 -15.74
N ALA A 171 20.73 8.06 -16.95
CA ALA A 171 20.71 6.62 -17.23
C ALA A 171 22.06 5.96 -16.89
N ASN A 172 22.47 6.10 -15.63
CA ASN A 172 23.78 5.73 -15.11
C ASN A 172 23.94 4.22 -14.88
N ASP A 173 25.20 3.77 -14.83
CA ASP A 173 25.51 2.37 -14.55
C ASP A 173 25.13 1.96 -13.12
N GLU A 174 25.01 2.91 -12.18
CA GLU A 174 24.59 2.63 -10.79
C GLU A 174 23.21 1.96 -10.73
N ILE A 175 22.20 2.48 -11.45
CA ILE A 175 20.88 1.83 -11.46
C ILE A 175 20.87 0.50 -12.22
N ARG A 176 21.70 0.35 -13.27
CA ARG A 176 21.89 -0.94 -13.98
C ARG A 176 22.52 -1.99 -13.07
N GLU A 177 23.56 -1.64 -12.32
CA GLU A 177 24.23 -2.51 -11.35
C GLU A 177 23.30 -2.87 -10.19
N LEU A 178 22.53 -1.90 -9.67
CA LEU A 178 21.59 -2.13 -8.59
C LEU A 178 20.46 -3.08 -9.02
N VAL A 179 19.86 -2.89 -10.20
CA VAL A 179 18.86 -3.81 -10.76
C VAL A 179 19.43 -5.22 -10.96
N ASN A 180 20.68 -5.34 -11.42
CA ASN A 180 21.40 -6.61 -11.57
C ASN A 180 21.66 -7.31 -10.21
N LYS A 181 22.11 -6.56 -9.20
CA LYS A 181 22.27 -7.03 -7.81
C LYS A 181 20.94 -7.53 -7.24
N GLU A 182 19.86 -6.79 -7.44
CA GLU A 182 18.54 -7.10 -6.90
C GLU A 182 17.88 -8.29 -7.59
N TYR A 183 18.02 -8.41 -8.92
CA TYR A 183 17.66 -9.61 -9.66
C TYR A 183 18.41 -10.86 -9.13
N LYS A 184 19.73 -10.74 -8.87
CA LYS A 184 20.55 -11.82 -8.30
C LYS A 184 20.18 -12.16 -6.86
N ARG A 185 19.74 -11.17 -6.06
CA ARG A 185 19.15 -11.37 -4.72
C ARG A 185 17.80 -12.10 -4.78
N GLY A 186 17.14 -12.11 -5.94
CA GLY A 186 15.82 -12.70 -6.13
C GLY A 186 14.66 -11.75 -5.83
N ASN A 187 14.92 -10.44 -5.67
CA ASN A 187 13.89 -9.41 -5.54
C ASN A 187 12.96 -9.47 -6.77
N ILE A 188 11.69 -9.76 -6.53
CA ILE A 188 10.70 -10.01 -7.59
C ILE A 188 10.53 -8.78 -8.48
N TYR A 189 10.52 -7.57 -7.91
CA TYR A 189 10.26 -6.33 -8.64
C TYR A 189 11.41 -5.92 -9.57
N ALA A 190 12.59 -6.53 -9.45
CA ALA A 190 13.76 -6.25 -10.30
C ALA A 190 13.76 -7.02 -11.64
N TYR A 191 12.94 -8.07 -11.79
CA TYR A 191 12.99 -8.97 -12.97
C TYR A 191 12.69 -8.23 -14.28
N GLY A 192 11.62 -7.43 -14.33
CA GLY A 192 11.25 -6.67 -15.52
C GLY A 192 12.32 -5.68 -15.95
N PHE A 193 12.88 -4.91 -15.01
CA PHE A 193 13.93 -3.94 -15.30
C PHE A 193 15.24 -4.61 -15.77
N TYR A 194 15.62 -5.74 -15.16
CA TYR A 194 16.80 -6.48 -15.57
C TYR A 194 16.63 -7.08 -16.98
N GLY A 195 15.45 -7.62 -17.30
CA GLY A 195 15.17 -8.13 -18.63
C GLY A 195 15.04 -7.01 -19.69
N ILE A 196 14.56 -5.82 -19.33
CA ILE A 196 14.63 -4.62 -20.19
C ILE A 196 16.09 -4.31 -20.54
N ALA A 197 16.99 -4.24 -19.54
CA ALA A 197 18.41 -4.02 -19.80
C ALA A 197 18.97 -5.08 -20.78
N LYS A 198 18.67 -6.37 -20.57
CA LYS A 198 19.11 -7.44 -21.49
C LYS A 198 18.51 -7.37 -22.90
N ILE A 199 17.27 -6.89 -23.07
CA ILE A 199 16.69 -6.63 -24.41
C ILE A 199 17.55 -5.61 -25.19
N TYR A 200 18.17 -4.64 -24.52
CA TYR A 200 19.05 -3.65 -25.14
C TYR A 200 20.50 -4.14 -25.26
N ASP A 201 21.07 -4.72 -24.21
CA ASP A 201 22.51 -5.01 -24.11
C ASP A 201 22.94 -6.33 -24.78
N GLU A 202 22.17 -7.42 -24.58
CA GLU A 202 22.58 -8.79 -24.95
C GLU A 202 21.68 -9.44 -26.01
N GLY A 203 20.47 -8.92 -26.21
CA GLY A 203 19.57 -9.34 -27.28
C GLY A 203 18.15 -9.62 -26.80
N ALA A 204 17.19 -9.40 -27.70
CA ALA A 204 15.77 -9.41 -27.37
C ALA A 204 15.28 -10.74 -26.75
N GLU A 205 15.80 -11.89 -27.20
CA GLU A 205 15.32 -13.21 -26.74
C GLU A 205 15.81 -13.59 -25.35
N GLU A 206 16.96 -13.08 -24.88
CA GLU A 206 17.44 -13.39 -23.52
C GLU A 206 16.68 -12.57 -22.47
N GLY A 207 16.56 -11.26 -22.71
CA GLY A 207 15.73 -10.40 -21.86
C GLY A 207 14.24 -10.83 -21.84
N LYS A 208 13.72 -11.35 -22.95
CA LYS A 208 12.39 -12.00 -22.99
C LYS A 208 12.27 -13.15 -21.97
N LYS A 209 13.24 -14.08 -21.91
CA LYS A 209 13.20 -15.21 -20.95
C LYS A 209 13.13 -14.71 -19.50
N ILE A 210 13.90 -13.67 -19.19
CA ILE A 210 13.95 -13.04 -17.86
C ILE A 210 12.58 -12.48 -17.49
N CYS A 211 11.89 -11.82 -18.43
CA CYS A 211 10.57 -11.24 -18.17
C CYS A 211 9.43 -12.27 -18.18
N GLU A 212 9.53 -13.34 -18.97
CA GLU A 212 8.66 -14.51 -18.84
C GLU A 212 8.85 -15.24 -17.49
N LEU A 213 10.05 -15.17 -16.89
CA LEU A 213 10.32 -15.67 -15.54
C LEU A 213 9.79 -14.71 -14.45
N GLY A 214 9.93 -13.40 -14.62
CA GLY A 214 9.37 -12.41 -13.71
C GLY A 214 7.84 -12.45 -13.66
N ILE A 215 7.16 -12.57 -14.81
CA ILE A 215 5.70 -12.79 -14.89
C ILE A 215 5.28 -14.03 -14.07
N LYS A 216 6.03 -15.15 -14.17
CA LYS A 216 5.77 -16.37 -13.38
C LYS A 216 6.02 -16.20 -11.88
N LYS A 217 6.85 -15.24 -11.48
CA LYS A 217 7.12 -14.85 -10.09
C LYS A 217 6.14 -13.81 -9.53
N GLY A 218 5.25 -13.26 -10.36
CA GLY A 218 4.32 -12.21 -9.96
C GLY A 218 4.89 -10.78 -10.02
N ASP A 219 5.95 -10.57 -10.81
CA ASP A 219 6.46 -9.22 -11.09
C ASP A 219 5.58 -8.48 -12.11
N PRO A 220 4.94 -7.35 -11.75
CA PRO A 220 4.20 -6.55 -12.71
C PRO A 220 5.13 -5.85 -13.72
N ASN A 221 6.34 -5.46 -13.33
CA ASN A 221 7.29 -4.74 -14.19
C ASN A 221 7.70 -5.58 -15.41
N SER A 222 7.63 -6.91 -15.30
CA SER A 222 7.88 -7.81 -16.42
C SER A 222 6.81 -7.75 -17.53
N TYR A 223 5.61 -7.21 -17.29
CA TYR A 223 4.67 -6.89 -18.37
C TYR A 223 5.10 -5.64 -19.15
N LEU A 224 5.65 -4.62 -18.49
CA LEU A 224 6.28 -3.47 -19.16
C LEU A 224 7.48 -3.93 -20.00
N CYS A 225 8.31 -4.84 -19.47
CA CYS A 225 9.39 -5.46 -20.24
C CYS A 225 8.90 -6.19 -21.50
N MET A 226 7.84 -7.01 -21.38
CA MET A 226 7.28 -7.69 -22.54
C MET A 226 6.65 -6.71 -23.55
N SER A 227 6.12 -5.57 -23.11
CA SER A 227 5.75 -4.47 -24.03
C SER A 227 6.97 -3.97 -24.82
N VAL A 228 8.07 -3.62 -24.14
CA VAL A 228 9.33 -3.17 -24.77
C VAL A 228 9.88 -4.20 -25.76
N PHE A 229 9.82 -5.49 -25.44
CA PHE A 229 10.18 -6.57 -26.36
C PHE A 229 9.35 -6.52 -27.66
N TYR A 230 8.01 -6.46 -27.55
CA TYR A 230 7.15 -6.45 -28.73
C TYR A 230 7.22 -5.14 -29.53
N GLU A 231 7.46 -3.99 -28.89
CA GLU A 231 7.73 -2.73 -29.58
C GLU A 231 9.04 -2.81 -30.40
N LYS A 232 10.11 -3.38 -29.83
CA LYS A 232 11.39 -3.63 -30.53
C LYS A 232 11.26 -4.64 -31.68
N LYS A 233 10.20 -5.47 -31.68
CA LYS A 233 9.80 -6.37 -32.79
C LYS A 233 8.80 -5.73 -33.77
N GLY A 234 8.42 -4.46 -33.58
CA GLY A 234 7.44 -3.73 -34.40
C GLY A 234 5.97 -4.10 -34.13
N ASN A 235 5.68 -4.99 -33.19
CA ASN A 235 4.31 -5.44 -32.89
C ASN A 235 3.63 -4.51 -31.86
N LYS A 236 3.26 -3.32 -32.34
CA LYS A 236 2.62 -2.27 -31.53
C LYS A 236 1.30 -2.69 -30.87
N ILE A 237 0.57 -3.62 -31.49
CA ILE A 237 -0.69 -4.15 -30.94
C ILE A 237 -0.40 -4.95 -29.68
N LYS A 238 0.54 -5.91 -29.74
CA LYS A 238 0.89 -6.74 -28.57
C LYS A 238 1.65 -5.95 -27.51
N SER A 239 2.48 -5.00 -27.94
CA SER A 239 3.13 -4.01 -27.07
C SER A 239 2.09 -3.27 -26.21
N LYS A 240 1.06 -2.67 -26.82
CA LYS A 240 0.00 -1.95 -26.11
C LYS A 240 -0.81 -2.86 -25.19
N GLU A 241 -1.19 -4.07 -25.63
CA GLU A 241 -1.92 -5.04 -24.80
C GLU A 241 -1.18 -5.34 -23.48
N LEU A 242 0.14 -5.52 -23.56
CA LEU A 242 1.00 -5.81 -22.40
C LEU A 242 1.22 -4.57 -21.52
N PHE A 243 1.27 -3.37 -22.11
CA PHE A 243 1.36 -2.12 -21.35
C PHE A 243 0.07 -1.82 -20.55
N GLU A 244 -1.11 -2.06 -21.13
CA GLU A 244 -2.37 -1.95 -20.36
C GLU A 244 -2.43 -3.02 -19.25
N LYS A 245 -1.91 -4.24 -19.50
CA LYS A 245 -1.81 -5.26 -18.45
C LYS A 245 -0.84 -4.86 -17.33
N TYR A 246 0.30 -4.25 -17.65
CA TYR A 246 1.23 -3.69 -16.65
C TYR A 246 0.51 -2.73 -15.69
N LYS A 247 -0.27 -1.76 -16.20
CA LYS A 247 -1.06 -0.84 -15.36
C LYS A 247 -2.03 -1.58 -14.43
N VAL A 248 -2.71 -2.60 -14.95
CA VAL A 248 -3.68 -3.40 -14.18
C VAL A 248 -3.01 -4.20 -13.07
N GLU A 249 -1.82 -4.76 -13.29
CA GLU A 249 -1.09 -5.48 -12.23
C GLU A 249 -0.41 -4.51 -11.23
N MET A 250 0.02 -3.32 -11.66
CA MET A 250 0.52 -2.27 -10.77
C MET A 250 -0.57 -1.74 -9.82
N GLY A 251 -1.79 -1.46 -10.32
CA GLY A 251 -2.90 -1.03 -9.46
C GLY A 251 -3.29 -2.08 -8.40
N LYS A 252 -3.14 -3.38 -8.70
CA LYS A 252 -3.31 -4.46 -7.71
C LYS A 252 -2.18 -4.52 -6.69
N LEU A 253 -0.96 -4.11 -7.07
CA LEU A 253 0.19 -4.05 -6.18
C LEU A 253 0.05 -2.86 -5.21
N GLU A 254 -0.40 -1.70 -5.71
CA GLU A 254 -0.79 -0.54 -4.90
C GLU A 254 -1.92 -0.91 -3.91
N ASP A 255 -3.04 -1.47 -4.40
CA ASP A 255 -4.14 -2.02 -3.58
C ASP A 255 -3.65 -2.98 -2.47
N LYS A 256 -2.57 -3.73 -2.72
CA LYS A 256 -2.02 -4.72 -1.78
C LYS A 256 -1.08 -4.10 -0.75
N LEU A 257 -0.30 -3.09 -1.13
CA LEU A 257 0.66 -2.43 -0.25
C LEU A 257 -0.06 -1.59 0.80
N GLU A 258 -1.02 -0.76 0.39
CA GLU A 258 -1.83 0.03 1.35
C GLU A 258 -2.65 -0.87 2.31
N LYS A 259 -2.91 -2.14 1.95
CA LYS A 259 -3.52 -3.14 2.83
C LYS A 259 -2.54 -3.83 3.78
N ASN A 260 -1.26 -3.94 3.43
CA ASN A 260 -0.22 -4.45 4.32
C ASN A 260 0.27 -3.38 5.34
N GLU A 261 -0.11 -2.12 5.13
CA GLU A 261 0.03 -1.03 6.09
C GLU A 261 -1.11 -0.96 7.13
N LYS A 262 -2.05 -1.91 7.09
CA LYS A 262 -3.00 -2.22 8.18
C LYS A 262 -2.35 -3.09 9.28
#